data_AF-A0A1M5SUL5-F1
#
_entry.id   AF-A0A1M5SUL5-F1
#
_cell.length_a   1.000
_cell.length_b   1.000
_cell.length_c   1.000
_cell.angle_alpha   90.00
_cell.angle_beta   90.00
_cell.angle_gamma   90.00
#
_symmetry.space_group_name_H-M   'P 1'
#
loop_
_entity.id
_entity.type
_entity.pdbx_description
1 polymer ?
#
loop_
_entity_poly.entity_id
_entity_poly.type
_entity_poly.pdbx_seq_one_letter_code
_entity_poly.pdbx_strand_id
1 'polypeptide(L)'
;MKCSVYIAATADGFIARKDGGIDWLEIAGDPEKGVGEGYIDFETFIASVDCMIMGRKTMEAISSFNLTPEQWPYGDLKIIALSRSLKEPPDNLKGKVEMYSGDLPALLNRLEQEGHKGAYVDGGSTIQSFIRHGLMNEIIVTQMPILIGEGQPLFGKTPQDVRLSNPSVVVCPSGYVQIRYSVGDERASDQ
;
A
#
# COMPACT_ATOMS: atom_id res chain seq x y z
N MET A 1 8.81 14.13 -0.84
CA MET A 1 7.91 13.22 -1.58
C MET A 1 6.91 12.69 -0.59
N LYS A 2 5.63 12.71 -0.93
CA LYS A 2 4.57 12.13 -0.08
C LYS A 2 4.51 10.62 -0.32
N CYS A 3 4.65 9.83 0.73
CA CYS A 3 4.46 8.38 0.67
C CYS A 3 3.10 8.02 1.29
N SER A 4 2.26 7.31 0.54
CA SER A 4 0.91 6.92 0.94
C SER A 4 0.74 5.41 0.87
N VAL A 5 0.05 4.84 1.86
CA VAL A 5 -0.51 3.48 1.78
C VAL A 5 -1.96 3.57 1.32
N TYR A 6 -2.36 2.65 0.44
CA TYR A 6 -3.75 2.35 0.13
C TYR A 6 -3.91 0.84 0.16
N ILE A 7 -4.63 0.30 1.12
CA ILE A 7 -4.66 -1.16 1.34
C ILE A 7 -5.98 -1.64 1.94
N ALA A 8 -6.42 -2.83 1.54
CA ALA A 8 -7.49 -3.54 2.23
C ALA A 8 -6.92 -4.38 3.38
N ALA A 9 -7.61 -4.42 4.51
CA ALA A 9 -7.26 -5.26 5.63
C ALA A 9 -8.50 -5.86 6.28
N THR A 10 -8.35 -7.04 6.87
CA THR A 10 -9.39 -7.67 7.69
C THR A 10 -9.65 -6.87 8.97
N ALA A 11 -10.76 -7.15 9.66
CA ALA A 11 -11.12 -6.48 10.91
C ALA A 11 -10.07 -6.70 12.02
N ASP A 12 -9.37 -7.84 12.00
CA ASP A 12 -8.24 -8.18 12.87
C ASP A 12 -6.86 -7.76 12.31
N GLY A 13 -6.80 -7.00 11.21
CA GLY A 13 -5.60 -6.29 10.77
C GLY A 13 -4.63 -7.08 9.88
N PHE A 14 -5.11 -8.12 9.19
CA PHE A 14 -4.32 -8.90 8.23
C PHE A 14 -4.59 -8.46 6.79
N ILE A 15 -3.56 -8.50 5.94
CA ILE A 15 -3.62 -8.13 4.51
C ILE A 15 -3.55 -9.32 3.56
N ALA A 16 -3.23 -10.49 4.11
CA ALA A 16 -3.20 -11.75 3.38
C ALA A 16 -3.24 -12.91 4.39
N ARG A 17 -3.64 -14.09 3.93
CA ARG A 17 -3.45 -15.35 4.66
C ARG A 17 -1.96 -15.69 4.76
N LYS A 18 -1.62 -16.71 5.57
CA LYS A 18 -0.23 -17.15 5.76
C LYS A 18 0.47 -17.56 4.46
N ASP A 19 -0.29 -18.17 3.55
CA ASP A 19 0.16 -18.58 2.21
C ASP A 19 0.17 -17.44 1.18
N GLY A 20 -0.29 -16.23 1.56
CA GLY A 20 -0.40 -15.07 0.68
C GLY A 20 -1.77 -14.92 0.03
N GLY A 21 -2.72 -15.83 0.29
CA GLY A 21 -4.08 -15.77 -0.28
C GLY A 21 -4.86 -14.53 0.15
N ILE A 22 -5.66 -14.01 -0.78
CA ILE A 22 -6.53 -12.83 -0.62
C ILE A 22 -7.99 -13.12 -1.04
N ASP A 23 -8.38 -14.39 -1.10
CA ASP A 23 -9.74 -14.87 -1.37
C ASP A 23 -10.79 -14.23 -0.44
N TRP A 24 -10.38 -13.84 0.76
CA TRP A 24 -11.24 -13.14 1.70
C TRP A 24 -11.73 -11.78 1.18
N LEU A 25 -11.04 -11.13 0.22
CA LEU A 25 -11.51 -9.89 -0.40
C LEU A 25 -12.85 -10.07 -1.14
N GLU A 26 -13.10 -11.25 -1.71
CA GLU A 26 -14.31 -11.52 -2.49
C GLU A 26 -15.55 -11.77 -1.60
N ILE A 27 -15.34 -12.27 -0.39
CA ILE A 27 -16.41 -12.71 0.53
C ILE A 27 -16.60 -11.78 1.73
N ALA A 28 -15.71 -10.81 1.92
CA ALA A 28 -15.61 -10.02 3.13
C ALA A 28 -16.78 -9.04 3.35
N GLY A 29 -17.54 -8.69 2.31
CA GLY A 29 -18.70 -7.81 2.45
C GLY A 29 -19.67 -7.96 1.28
N ASP A 30 -20.49 -6.94 1.08
CA ASP A 30 -21.57 -6.95 0.09
C ASP A 30 -21.29 -5.92 -1.01
N PRO A 31 -20.48 -6.25 -2.03
CA PRO A 31 -20.05 -5.29 -3.05
C PRO A 31 -21.22 -4.72 -3.86
N GLU A 32 -22.35 -5.43 -3.95
CA GLU A 32 -23.56 -4.97 -4.65
C GLU A 32 -24.19 -3.74 -3.98
N LYS A 33 -23.95 -3.54 -2.69
CA LYS A 33 -24.43 -2.35 -1.95
C LYS A 33 -23.59 -1.09 -2.20
N GLY A 34 -22.44 -1.22 -2.87
CA GLY A 34 -21.59 -0.09 -3.22
C GLY A 34 -20.86 0.57 -2.05
N VAL A 35 -20.29 1.74 -2.32
CA VAL A 35 -19.44 2.50 -1.38
C VAL A 35 -20.11 3.79 -0.90
N GLY A 36 -19.67 4.32 0.24
CA GLY A 36 -20.18 5.56 0.82
C GLY A 36 -19.64 6.82 0.15
N GLU A 37 -20.30 7.96 0.38
CA GLU A 37 -19.80 9.27 -0.07
C GLU A 37 -18.43 9.57 0.56
N GLY A 38 -17.48 10.03 -0.27
CA GLY A 38 -16.11 10.31 0.14
C GLY A 38 -15.17 9.10 0.16
N TYR A 39 -15.66 7.90 -0.20
CA TYR A 39 -14.80 6.74 -0.42
C TYR A 39 -13.81 7.04 -1.56
N ILE A 40 -12.53 6.84 -1.30
CA ILE A 40 -11.47 6.94 -2.31
C ILE A 40 -11.35 5.56 -2.94
N ASP A 41 -11.73 5.43 -4.22
CA ASP A 41 -11.50 4.19 -4.97
C ASP A 41 -10.05 4.08 -5.47
N PHE A 42 -9.71 2.89 -5.96
CA PHE A 42 -8.34 2.60 -6.38
C PHE A 42 -7.91 3.44 -7.59
N GLU A 43 -8.82 3.72 -8.52
CA GLU A 43 -8.54 4.55 -9.71
C GLU A 43 -8.22 6.00 -9.31
N THR A 44 -9.02 6.56 -8.40
CA THR A 44 -8.78 7.90 -7.83
C THR A 44 -7.46 7.94 -7.08
N PHE A 45 -7.17 6.91 -6.28
CA PHE A 45 -5.92 6.84 -5.53
C PHE A 45 -4.70 6.71 -6.46
N ILE A 46 -4.73 5.79 -7.43
CA ILE A 46 -3.57 5.53 -8.29
C ILE A 46 -3.27 6.74 -9.19
N ALA A 47 -4.30 7.49 -9.61
CA ALA A 47 -4.14 8.74 -10.34
C ALA A 47 -3.50 9.87 -9.49
N SER A 48 -3.45 9.73 -8.18
CA SER A 48 -2.88 10.74 -7.26
C SER A 48 -1.38 10.55 -6.96
N VAL A 49 -0.78 9.46 -7.43
CA VAL A 49 0.63 9.10 -7.17
C VAL A 49 1.43 9.03 -8.47
N ASP A 50 2.74 9.23 -8.39
CA ASP A 50 3.63 9.26 -9.55
C ASP A 50 4.45 7.98 -9.72
N CYS A 51 4.54 7.17 -8.66
CA CYS A 51 5.29 5.91 -8.65
C CYS A 51 4.76 4.96 -7.58
N MET A 52 5.16 3.69 -7.66
CA MET A 52 4.86 2.65 -6.69
C MET A 52 6.15 2.04 -6.14
N ILE A 53 6.20 1.81 -4.84
CA ILE A 53 7.29 1.12 -4.15
C ILE A 53 6.71 -0.06 -3.41
N MET A 54 7.12 -1.27 -3.79
CA MET A 54 6.62 -2.51 -3.20
C MET A 54 7.74 -3.44 -2.73
N GLY A 55 7.40 -4.39 -1.87
CA GLY A 55 8.33 -5.44 -1.47
C GLY A 55 8.35 -6.61 -2.46
N ARG A 56 9.41 -7.43 -2.40
CA ARG A 56 9.53 -8.67 -3.19
C ARG A 56 8.27 -9.55 -3.15
N LYS A 57 7.69 -9.79 -1.97
CA LYS A 57 6.51 -10.65 -1.82
C LYS A 57 5.29 -10.11 -2.57
N THR A 58 5.08 -8.80 -2.56
CA THR A 58 4.01 -8.15 -3.31
C THR A 58 4.25 -8.28 -4.82
N MET A 59 5.50 -8.10 -5.27
CA MET A 59 5.87 -8.33 -6.67
C MET A 59 5.59 -9.78 -7.10
N GLU A 60 5.99 -10.76 -6.29
CA GLU A 60 5.75 -12.18 -6.54
C GLU A 60 4.24 -12.49 -6.60
N ALA A 61 3.43 -11.90 -5.71
CA ALA A 61 1.98 -12.02 -5.74
C ALA A 61 1.36 -11.43 -7.02
N ILE A 62 1.75 -10.20 -7.40
CA ILE A 62 1.29 -9.56 -8.65
C ILE A 62 1.67 -10.42 -9.87
N SER A 63 2.90 -10.95 -9.90
CA SER A 63 3.36 -11.85 -10.97
C SER A 63 2.49 -13.10 -11.07
N SER A 64 2.06 -13.67 -9.93
CA SER A 64 1.24 -14.90 -9.88
C SER A 64 -0.16 -14.74 -10.45
N PHE A 65 -0.72 -13.52 -10.47
CA PHE A 65 -2.03 -13.24 -11.06
C PHE A 65 -2.03 -13.32 -12.60
N ASN A 66 -0.85 -13.34 -13.24
CA ASN A 66 -0.70 -13.46 -14.71
C ASN A 66 -1.62 -12.50 -15.50
N LEU A 67 -1.68 -11.25 -15.04
CA LEU A 67 -2.54 -10.21 -15.61
C LEU A 67 -2.18 -9.95 -17.09
N THR A 68 -3.21 -9.84 -17.94
CA THR A 68 -3.05 -9.34 -19.31
C THR A 68 -2.71 -7.84 -19.29
N PRO A 69 -2.23 -7.26 -20.41
CA PRO A 69 -2.02 -5.80 -20.50
C PRO A 69 -3.26 -4.98 -20.14
N GLU A 70 -4.45 -5.46 -20.52
CA GLU A 70 -5.73 -4.79 -20.26
C GLU A 70 -6.16 -4.87 -18.78
N GLN A 71 -5.67 -5.89 -18.06
CA GLN A 71 -5.93 -6.07 -16.63
C GLN A 71 -4.90 -5.35 -15.75
N TRP A 72 -3.86 -4.75 -16.35
CA TRP A 72 -2.78 -4.10 -15.60
C TRP A 72 -3.28 -2.79 -14.96
N PRO A 73 -3.42 -2.72 -13.62
CA PRO A 73 -4.16 -1.63 -12.99
C PRO A 73 -3.28 -0.40 -12.72
N TYR A 74 -1.97 -0.51 -12.94
CA TYR A 74 -1.00 0.54 -12.59
C TYR A 74 -0.65 1.46 -13.77
N GLY A 75 -1.21 1.23 -14.95
CA GLY A 75 -0.87 1.99 -16.15
C GLY A 75 0.65 2.08 -16.38
N ASP A 76 1.13 3.30 -16.62
CA ASP A 76 2.54 3.61 -16.87
C ASP A 76 3.33 4.00 -15.61
N LEU A 77 2.80 3.77 -14.40
CA LEU A 77 3.52 4.11 -13.17
C LEU A 77 4.89 3.44 -13.14
N LYS A 78 5.90 4.19 -12.72
CA LYS A 78 7.19 3.61 -12.37
C LYS A 78 7.04 2.73 -11.12
N ILE A 79 7.31 1.44 -11.23
CA ILE A 79 7.22 0.49 -10.12
C ILE A 79 8.61 0.03 -9.69
N ILE A 80 8.92 0.25 -8.42
CA ILE A 80 10.15 -0.20 -7.75
C ILE A 80 9.83 -1.40 -6.85
N ALA A 81 10.54 -2.51 -7.04
CA ALA A 81 10.50 -3.66 -6.13
C ALA A 81 11.75 -3.73 -5.25
N LEU A 82 11.55 -3.68 -3.94
CA LEU A 82 12.60 -3.77 -2.94
C LEU A 82 12.98 -5.23 -2.69
N SER A 83 14.25 -5.55 -2.96
CA SER A 83 14.81 -6.87 -2.69
C SER A 83 16.32 -6.81 -2.52
N ARG A 84 16.86 -7.47 -1.49
CA ARG A 84 18.32 -7.59 -1.29
C ARG A 84 18.92 -8.82 -1.98
N SER A 85 18.11 -9.84 -2.22
CA SER A 85 18.57 -11.14 -2.71
C SER A 85 18.24 -11.37 -4.19
N LEU A 86 17.08 -10.88 -4.64
CA LEU A 86 16.61 -11.05 -6.01
C LEU A 86 17.03 -9.82 -6.83
N LYS A 87 17.76 -10.06 -7.92
CA LYS A 87 18.31 -9.00 -8.77
C LYS A 87 17.46 -8.67 -9.99
N GLU A 88 16.62 -9.61 -10.42
CA GLU A 88 15.79 -9.51 -11.62
C GLU A 88 14.32 -9.79 -11.27
N PRO A 89 13.36 -9.08 -11.88
CA PRO A 89 11.95 -9.39 -11.70
C PRO A 89 11.58 -10.69 -12.45
N PRO A 90 10.44 -11.32 -12.09
CA PRO A 90 9.86 -12.40 -12.88
C PRO A 90 9.69 -12.03 -14.36
N ASP A 91 9.74 -13.01 -15.25
CA ASP A 91 9.72 -12.77 -16.71
C ASP A 91 8.52 -11.96 -17.17
N ASN A 92 7.33 -12.20 -16.61
CA ASN A 92 6.10 -11.48 -16.95
C ASN A 92 6.03 -10.03 -16.40
N LEU A 93 7.00 -9.62 -15.58
CA LEU A 93 7.14 -8.26 -15.02
C LEU A 93 8.39 -7.53 -15.53
N LYS A 94 9.21 -8.16 -16.39
CA LYS A 94 10.35 -7.49 -17.03
C LYS A 94 9.88 -6.26 -17.80
N GLY A 95 10.59 -5.15 -17.62
CA GLY A 95 10.25 -3.85 -18.22
C GLY A 95 9.12 -3.09 -17.52
N LYS A 96 8.36 -3.72 -16.62
CA LYS A 96 7.34 -3.07 -15.78
C LYS A 96 7.85 -2.71 -14.39
N VAL A 97 8.82 -3.46 -13.89
CA VAL A 97 9.34 -3.34 -12.52
C VAL A 97 10.86 -3.15 -12.53
N GLU A 98 11.33 -2.15 -11.81
CA GLU A 98 12.74 -1.93 -11.50
C GLU A 98 13.09 -2.54 -10.14
N MET A 99 14.16 -3.33 -10.07
CA MET A 99 14.63 -3.91 -8.81
C MET A 99 15.54 -2.92 -8.07
N TYR A 100 15.35 -2.79 -6.76
CA TYR A 100 16.16 -1.92 -5.91
C TYR A 100 16.59 -2.62 -4.60
N SER A 101 17.86 -2.46 -4.22
CA SER A 101 18.46 -3.13 -3.06
C SER A 101 19.15 -2.19 -2.06
N GLY A 102 19.14 -0.89 -2.31
CA GLY A 102 19.73 0.14 -1.46
C GLY A 102 18.85 0.53 -0.27
N ASP A 103 19.18 1.67 0.35
CA ASP A 103 18.39 2.23 1.47
C ASP A 103 17.20 3.09 0.99
N LEU A 104 16.17 3.17 1.82
CA LEU A 104 14.93 3.89 1.47
C LEU A 104 15.13 5.40 1.30
N PRO A 105 15.87 6.12 2.17
CA PRO A 105 16.12 7.55 1.96
C PRO A 105 16.81 7.86 0.63
N ALA A 106 17.81 7.07 0.23
CA ALA A 106 18.48 7.24 -1.05
C ALA A 106 17.54 6.98 -2.24
N LEU A 107 16.68 5.96 -2.14
CA LEU A 107 15.65 5.70 -3.15
C LEU A 107 14.70 6.89 -3.30
N LEU A 108 14.18 7.43 -2.19
CA LEU A 108 13.25 8.56 -2.22
C LEU A 108 13.90 9.81 -2.81
N ASN A 109 15.13 10.13 -2.39
CA ASN A 109 15.88 11.27 -2.95
C ASN A 109 16.10 11.10 -4.46
N ARG A 110 16.43 9.90 -4.93
CA ARG A 110 16.54 9.61 -6.38
C ARG A 110 15.22 9.86 -7.10
N LEU A 111 14.11 9.32 -6.58
CA LEU A 111 12.79 9.47 -7.21
C LEU A 111 12.34 10.95 -7.21
N GLU A 112 12.67 11.73 -6.18
CA GLU A 112 12.43 13.17 -6.14
C GLU A 112 13.21 13.92 -7.22
N GLN A 113 14.48 13.57 -7.42
CA GLN A 113 15.33 14.14 -8.48
C GLN A 113 14.83 13.77 -9.88
N GLU A 114 14.17 12.61 -10.02
CA GLU A 114 13.47 12.19 -11.24
C GLU A 114 12.12 12.92 -11.42
N GLY A 115 11.68 13.72 -10.45
CA GLY A 115 10.48 14.56 -10.54
C GLY A 115 9.22 13.95 -9.92
N HIS A 116 9.30 12.77 -9.32
CA HIS A 116 8.18 12.16 -8.62
C HIS A 116 7.89 12.89 -7.30
N LYS A 117 6.62 13.13 -6.99
CA LYS A 117 6.15 13.88 -5.81
C LYS A 117 5.33 13.02 -4.86
N GLY A 118 4.64 11.99 -5.37
CA GLY A 118 3.87 11.02 -4.61
C GLY A 118 4.27 9.57 -4.91
N ALA A 119 4.36 8.74 -3.86
CA ALA A 119 4.64 7.31 -3.96
C ALA A 119 3.54 6.49 -3.28
N TYR A 120 3.00 5.51 -4.00
CA TYR A 120 2.20 4.43 -3.42
C TYR A 120 3.13 3.37 -2.82
N VAL A 121 3.05 3.16 -1.52
CA VAL A 121 3.85 2.17 -0.80
C VAL A 121 3.01 0.94 -0.48
N ASP A 122 3.41 -0.22 -1.00
CA ASP A 122 2.64 -1.46 -0.89
C ASP A 122 3.45 -2.65 -0.34
N GLY A 123 2.74 -3.58 0.27
CA GLY A 123 3.26 -4.78 0.92
C GLY A 123 3.57 -4.54 2.40
N GLY A 124 3.02 -5.40 3.27
CA GLY A 124 3.09 -5.22 4.72
C GLY A 124 4.50 -4.97 5.26
N SER A 125 5.50 -5.77 4.86
CA SER A 125 6.89 -5.55 5.31
C SER A 125 7.50 -4.23 4.82
N THR A 126 7.12 -3.77 3.63
CA THR A 126 7.57 -2.50 3.06
C THR A 126 6.90 -1.34 3.78
N ILE A 127 5.58 -1.38 3.94
CA ILE A 127 4.79 -0.41 4.71
C ILE A 127 5.36 -0.26 6.13
N GLN A 128 5.58 -1.37 6.83
CA GLN A 128 6.20 -1.37 8.16
C GLN A 128 7.61 -0.78 8.15
N SER A 129 8.40 -0.98 7.09
CA SER A 129 9.72 -0.37 6.96
C SER A 129 9.63 1.15 6.80
N PHE A 130 8.73 1.65 5.96
CA PHE A 130 8.52 3.09 5.78
C PHE A 130 8.07 3.76 7.09
N ILE A 131 7.14 3.15 7.81
CA ILE A 131 6.69 3.62 9.13
C ILE A 131 7.87 3.68 10.11
N ARG A 132 8.69 2.63 10.20
CA ARG A 132 9.86 2.59 11.11
C ARG A 132 10.93 3.63 10.79
N HIS A 133 11.06 4.04 9.52
CA HIS A 133 12.01 5.08 9.12
C HIS A 133 11.40 6.50 9.17
N GLY A 134 10.14 6.65 9.60
CA GLY A 134 9.46 7.95 9.59
C GLY A 134 9.22 8.50 8.19
N LEU A 135 9.14 7.63 7.17
CA LEU A 135 9.01 8.00 5.76
C LEU A 135 7.55 7.91 5.26
N MET A 136 6.63 7.39 6.07
CA MET A 136 5.21 7.32 5.71
C MET A 136 4.52 8.65 6.02
N ASN A 137 3.66 9.14 5.13
CA ASN A 137 2.91 10.38 5.32
C ASN A 137 1.40 10.16 5.46
N GLU A 138 0.85 9.16 4.77
CA GLU A 138 -0.59 8.92 4.75
C GLU A 138 -0.89 7.42 4.74
N ILE A 139 -1.92 7.04 5.50
CA ILE A 139 -2.39 5.66 5.59
C ILE A 139 -3.87 5.66 5.25
N ILE A 140 -4.25 4.99 4.16
CA ILE A 140 -5.63 4.73 3.76
C ILE A 140 -5.84 3.21 3.87
N VAL A 141 -6.71 2.79 4.79
CA VAL A 141 -7.05 1.39 5.03
C VAL A 141 -8.54 1.19 4.80
N THR A 142 -8.89 0.33 3.85
CA THR A 142 -10.25 -0.20 3.75
C THR A 142 -10.35 -1.42 4.64
N GLN A 143 -10.91 -1.26 5.83
CA GLN A 143 -11.19 -2.35 6.76
C GLN A 143 -12.42 -3.11 6.31
N MET A 144 -12.26 -4.41 6.16
CA MET A 144 -13.29 -5.34 5.72
C MET A 144 -13.87 -6.11 6.92
N PRO A 145 -15.19 -6.35 6.97
CA PRO A 145 -15.87 -6.92 8.15
C PRO A 145 -15.72 -8.44 8.22
N ILE A 146 -14.48 -8.93 8.21
CA ILE A 146 -14.12 -10.34 8.34
C ILE A 146 -12.97 -10.50 9.34
N LEU A 147 -12.99 -11.61 10.09
CA LEU A 147 -11.87 -12.08 10.90
C LEU A 147 -11.28 -13.31 10.24
N ILE A 148 -9.96 -13.36 10.10
CA ILE A 148 -9.25 -14.56 9.60
C ILE A 148 -8.39 -15.23 10.66
N GLY A 149 -8.24 -14.60 11.84
CA GLY A 149 -7.56 -15.12 13.02
C GLY A 149 -6.03 -15.11 12.92
N GLU A 150 -5.49 -15.30 11.72
CA GLU A 150 -4.06 -15.28 11.45
C GLU A 150 -3.73 -14.98 9.98
N GLY A 151 -2.58 -14.35 9.75
CA GLY A 151 -2.15 -13.97 8.41
C GLY A 151 -0.90 -13.12 8.40
N GLN A 152 -0.67 -12.43 7.28
CA GLN A 152 0.34 -11.39 7.16
C GLN A 152 -0.24 -10.09 7.74
N PRO A 153 0.27 -9.57 8.87
CA PRO A 153 -0.30 -8.36 9.47
C PRO A 153 0.08 -7.11 8.68
N LEU A 154 -0.84 -6.14 8.62
CA LEU A 154 -0.57 -4.83 8.01
C LEU A 154 0.55 -4.10 8.78
N PHE A 155 0.33 -3.91 10.08
CA PHE A 155 1.25 -3.23 10.97
C PHE A 155 2.13 -4.22 11.73
N GLY A 156 3.25 -3.70 12.25
CA GLY A 156 4.24 -4.49 12.98
C GLY A 156 4.86 -3.67 14.10
N LYS A 157 6.00 -4.15 14.60
CA LYS A 157 6.71 -3.45 15.69
C LYS A 157 7.21 -2.08 15.23
N THR A 158 6.96 -1.06 16.04
CA THR A 158 7.56 0.26 15.90
C THR A 158 8.61 0.48 17.00
N PRO A 159 9.68 1.25 16.75
CA PRO A 159 10.69 1.55 17.77
C PRO A 159 10.15 2.49 18.88
N GLN A 160 9.12 3.26 18.56
CA GLN A 160 8.43 4.19 19.45
C GLN A 160 6.97 4.36 18.96
N ASP A 161 6.15 5.06 19.74
CA ASP A 161 4.78 5.39 19.34
C ASP A 161 4.79 6.24 18.06
N VAL A 162 3.96 5.86 17.09
CA VAL A 162 3.76 6.61 15.85
C VAL A 162 2.41 7.29 15.94
N ARG A 163 2.43 8.62 16.05
CA ARG A 163 1.20 9.43 16.15
C ARG A 163 0.52 9.53 14.79
N LEU A 164 -0.78 9.27 14.79
CA LEU A 164 -1.66 9.48 13.64
C LEU A 164 -2.54 10.70 13.88
N SER A 165 -2.80 11.47 12.84
CA SER A 165 -3.56 12.71 12.89
C SER A 165 -4.58 12.77 11.74
N ASN A 166 -5.48 13.75 11.80
CA ASN A 166 -6.49 14.04 10.79
C ASN A 166 -7.31 12.81 10.34
N PRO A 167 -7.95 12.09 11.27
CA PRO A 167 -8.76 10.94 10.93
C PRO A 167 -9.92 11.33 10.01
N SER A 168 -10.08 10.58 8.92
CA SER A 168 -11.30 10.56 8.13
C SER A 168 -11.81 9.13 8.05
N VAL A 169 -13.14 8.96 8.14
CA VAL A 169 -13.78 7.65 8.14
C VAL A 169 -14.98 7.69 7.21
N VAL A 170 -15.04 6.73 6.29
CA VAL A 170 -16.18 6.49 5.41
C VAL A 170 -16.74 5.10 5.70
N VAL A 171 -17.98 5.05 6.17
CA VAL A 171 -18.71 3.80 6.35
C VAL A 171 -19.50 3.52 5.08
N CYS A 172 -19.20 2.39 4.43
CA CYS A 172 -19.81 2.00 3.17
C CYS A 172 -21.06 1.13 3.42
N PRO A 173 -22.10 1.23 2.58
CA PRO A 173 -23.25 0.32 2.63
C PRO A 173 -22.87 -1.16 2.45
N SER A 174 -21.76 -1.45 1.76
CA SER A 174 -21.15 -2.79 1.65
C SER A 174 -20.64 -3.39 2.96
N GLY A 175 -20.58 -2.60 4.03
CA GLY A 175 -20.00 -2.98 5.33
C GLY A 175 -18.50 -2.66 5.45
N TYR A 176 -17.87 -2.13 4.39
CA TYR A 176 -16.48 -1.68 4.46
C TYR A 176 -16.37 -0.38 5.26
N VAL A 177 -15.25 -0.21 5.95
CA VAL A 177 -14.91 1.05 6.62
C VAL A 177 -13.57 1.52 6.07
N GLN A 178 -13.58 2.60 5.28
CA GLN A 178 -12.34 3.22 4.83
C GLN A 178 -11.89 4.27 5.84
N ILE A 179 -10.70 4.07 6.39
CA ILE A 179 -10.10 4.95 7.39
C ILE A 179 -8.85 5.57 6.79
N ARG A 180 -8.72 6.89 6.90
CA ARG A 180 -7.56 7.65 6.45
C ARG A 180 -6.93 8.40 7.62
N TYR A 181 -5.61 8.38 7.68
CA TYR A 181 -4.80 9.14 8.64
C TYR A 181 -3.63 9.82 7.94
N SER A 182 -3.24 10.98 8.47
CA SER A 182 -1.88 11.51 8.31
C SER A 182 -0.95 10.87 9.35
N VAL A 183 0.31 10.66 9.00
CA VAL A 183 1.35 10.11 9.88
C VAL A 183 2.28 11.25 10.33
N GLY A 184 2.48 11.38 11.64
CA GLY A 184 3.24 12.47 12.25
C GLY A 184 2.38 13.68 12.64
N ASP A 185 3.02 14.67 13.29
CA ASP A 185 2.38 15.91 13.73
C ASP A 185 2.56 17.01 12.66
N GLU A 186 1.45 17.60 12.20
CA GLU A 186 1.45 18.85 11.41
C GLU A 186 1.95 20.08 12.20
N ARG A 187 2.25 19.94 13.50
CA ARG A 187 2.66 21.05 14.38
C ARG A 187 4.11 21.52 14.21
N ALA A 188 4.91 20.89 13.34
CA ALA A 188 6.30 21.28 13.12
C ALA A 188 6.50 22.34 12.01
N SER A 189 5.44 22.70 11.27
CA SER A 189 5.52 23.67 10.18
C SER A 189 5.06 25.10 10.53
N ASP A 190 4.60 25.34 11.75
CA ASP A 190 4.09 26.65 12.22
C ASP A 190 4.94 27.26 13.38
N GLN A 191 6.24 26.99 13.45
CA GLN A 191 7.18 27.71 14.33
C GLN A 191 8.35 28.32 13.58
#